data_AF-A0A4Y7PLW4-F1
#
_entry.id   AF-A0A4Y7PLW4-F1
#
_cell.length_a   1.000
_cell.length_b   1.000
_cell.length_c   1.000
_cell.angle_alpha   90.00
_cell.angle_beta   90.00
_cell.angle_gamma   90.00
#
_symmetry.space_group_name_H-M   'P 1'
#
loop_
_entity.id
_entity.type
_entity.pdbx_description
1 polymer ?
#
loop_
_entity_poly.entity_id
_entity_poly.type
_entity_poly.pdbx_seq_one_letter_code
_entity_poly.pdbx_strand_id
1 'polypeptide(L)'
;MGTRGLYAYRHHKIYYIKYNGSDSYPRGLGAELVDKITADAEDFTEWLRSKRAFFDKEEDRLKNPEAGVDRFDGYFQFPSSSPPRKRIDIDWTYTIDLDDNAFIIDMEIYFPLNNIPRDEYRCHWINCIGNDAYGDRCLCIAIPREFAAIPSRPAPEPSTHGLVAYGNIESNLKLLPPSEWLSQELSLDATAELVKLHYYWFYLSQTFETNSANFKMLALGLLPWPPKVLRAFQAKNMILRVNTSSSWISPHGWRITIGVPATLARGFG
;
A
#
# COMPACT_ATOMS: atom_id res chain seq x y z
N MET A 1 -3.82 27.39 -11.12
CA MET A 1 -4.73 26.54 -10.34
C MET A 1 -3.88 25.79 -9.33
N GLY A 2 -4.12 25.98 -8.02
CA GLY A 2 -3.37 25.29 -6.96
C GLY A 2 -4.01 23.96 -6.59
N THR A 3 -3.23 23.02 -6.05
CA THR A 3 -3.77 21.79 -5.45
C THR A 3 -4.29 22.03 -4.06
N ARG A 4 -5.43 21.41 -3.78
CA ARG A 4 -6.07 21.45 -2.46
C ARG A 4 -5.70 20.21 -1.68
N GLY A 5 -5.65 20.35 -0.35
CA GLY A 5 -5.21 19.28 0.50
C GLY A 5 -5.80 19.36 1.90
N LEU A 6 -5.78 18.21 2.55
CA LEU A 6 -6.03 18.11 3.98
C LEU A 6 -4.74 17.65 4.64
N TYR A 7 -4.44 18.20 5.81
CA TYR A 7 -3.45 17.58 6.68
C TYR A 7 -4.02 17.41 8.07
N ALA A 8 -3.56 16.38 8.76
CA ALA A 8 -4.00 16.07 10.10
C ALA A 8 -2.82 15.70 10.99
N TYR A 9 -2.98 15.94 12.28
CA TYR A 9 -2.26 15.18 13.29
C TYR A 9 -3.23 14.14 13.86
N ARG A 10 -2.73 12.94 14.14
CA ARG A 10 -3.50 11.92 14.85
C ARG A 10 -2.90 11.71 16.23
N HIS A 11 -3.73 11.81 17.26
CA HIS A 11 -3.37 11.58 18.66
C HIS A 11 -4.58 11.00 19.38
N HIS A 12 -4.37 9.95 20.18
CA HIS A 12 -5.44 9.19 20.85
C HIS A 12 -6.57 8.76 19.90
N LYS A 13 -6.21 8.36 18.67
CA LYS A 13 -7.14 7.96 17.60
C LYS A 13 -8.07 9.08 17.10
N ILE A 14 -7.82 10.33 17.47
CA ILE A 14 -8.52 11.51 16.98
C ILE A 14 -7.65 12.22 15.95
N TYR A 15 -8.24 12.55 14.80
CA TYR A 15 -7.63 13.32 13.73
C TYR A 15 -7.99 14.79 13.89
N TYR A 16 -6.98 15.63 14.06
CA TYR A 16 -7.11 17.07 14.10
C TYR A 16 -6.84 17.62 12.70
N ILE A 17 -7.91 17.83 11.92
CA ILE A 17 -7.82 18.07 10.47
C ILE A 17 -7.80 19.57 10.17
N LYS A 18 -6.97 19.97 9.20
CA LYS A 18 -6.93 21.32 8.64
C LYS A 18 -6.90 21.29 7.12
N TYR A 19 -7.66 22.20 6.52
CA TYR A 19 -7.69 22.41 5.08
C TYR A 19 -6.58 23.35 4.62
N ASN A 20 -5.95 22.99 3.50
CA ASN A 20 -5.00 23.81 2.78
C ASN A 20 -5.52 24.07 1.35
N GLY A 21 -5.68 25.34 0.99
CA GLY A 21 -6.37 25.74 -0.24
C GLY A 21 -5.50 25.72 -1.51
N SER A 22 -4.17 25.66 -1.37
CA SER A 22 -3.24 25.76 -2.50
C SER A 22 -1.90 25.12 -2.21
N ASP A 23 -1.22 24.66 -3.26
CA ASP A 23 0.12 24.07 -3.21
C ASP A 23 0.26 22.87 -2.25
N SER A 24 -0.76 22.00 -2.28
CA SER A 24 -0.80 20.80 -1.45
C SER A 24 0.04 19.63 -1.98
N TYR A 25 0.85 19.85 -3.01
CA TYR A 25 1.75 18.84 -3.56
C TYR A 25 2.79 18.38 -2.52
N PRO A 26 3.43 17.20 -2.72
CA PRO A 26 4.52 16.74 -1.86
C PRO A 26 5.66 17.76 -1.74
N ARG A 27 5.94 18.51 -2.81
CA ARG A 27 6.99 19.55 -2.84
C ARG A 27 6.59 20.85 -2.12
N GLY A 28 5.29 21.09 -1.93
CA GLY A 28 4.77 22.23 -1.19
C GLY A 28 4.43 21.82 0.24
N LEU A 29 3.13 21.72 0.56
CA LEU A 29 2.65 21.35 1.88
C LEU A 29 3.31 20.09 2.46
N GLY A 30 3.55 19.05 1.64
CA GLY A 30 4.19 17.83 2.13
C GLY A 30 5.58 18.08 2.70
N ALA A 31 6.42 18.84 1.99
CA ALA A 31 7.77 19.21 2.42
C ALA A 31 7.72 20.09 3.67
N GLU A 32 6.81 21.08 3.72
CA GLU A 32 6.62 21.91 4.90
C GLU A 32 6.24 21.12 6.15
N LEU A 33 5.48 20.04 6.00
CA LEU A 33 5.11 19.15 7.10
C LEU A 33 6.30 18.29 7.54
N VAL A 34 7.07 17.75 6.60
CA VAL A 34 8.28 16.96 6.90
C VAL A 34 9.36 17.82 7.57
N ASP A 35 9.53 19.08 7.16
CA ASP A 35 10.49 20.00 7.79
C ASP A 35 10.16 20.33 9.25
N LYS A 36 8.89 20.23 9.65
CA LYS A 36 8.46 20.42 11.05
C LYS A 36 8.79 19.22 11.93
N ILE A 37 9.08 18.06 11.34
CA ILE A 37 9.47 16.85 12.05
C ILE A 37 10.99 16.89 12.15
N THR A 38 11.57 16.82 13.34
CA THR A 38 13.04 16.79 13.48
C THR A 38 13.63 15.48 12.94
N ALA A 39 14.83 15.57 12.38
CA ALA A 39 15.58 14.42 11.86
C ALA A 39 16.53 13.81 12.89
N ASP A 40 16.94 14.59 13.90
CA ASP A 40 17.84 14.14 14.93
C ASP A 40 17.11 13.22 15.93
N ALA A 41 17.74 12.10 16.31
CA ALA A 41 17.10 11.08 17.12
C ALA A 41 16.82 11.53 18.57
N GLU A 42 17.70 12.36 19.14
CA GLU A 42 17.54 12.90 20.50
C GLU A 42 16.44 13.95 20.49
N ASP A 43 16.53 14.91 19.55
CA ASP A 43 15.50 15.94 19.36
C ASP A 43 14.14 15.33 19.03
N PHE A 44 14.10 14.21 18.31
CA PHE A 44 12.86 13.55 17.88
C PHE A 44 12.01 13.13 19.07
N THR A 45 12.64 12.60 20.11
CA THR A 45 11.92 12.16 21.31
C THR A 45 11.30 13.34 22.05
N GLU A 46 12.02 14.45 22.14
CA GLU A 46 11.52 15.67 22.77
C GLU A 46 10.41 16.34 21.93
N TRP A 47 10.62 16.45 20.62
CA TRP A 47 9.62 16.95 19.67
C TRP A 47 8.32 16.13 19.76
N LEU A 48 8.43 14.80 19.75
CA LEU A 48 7.27 13.90 19.82
C LEU A 48 6.51 14.08 21.15
N ARG A 49 7.24 14.15 22.27
CA ARG A 49 6.66 14.42 23.60
C ARG A 49 5.94 15.76 23.63
N SER A 50 6.58 16.81 23.10
CA SER A 50 6.02 18.17 23.02
C SER A 50 4.75 18.21 22.18
N LYS A 51 4.74 17.53 21.02
CA LYS A 51 3.54 17.44 20.17
C LYS A 51 2.40 16.68 20.85
N ARG A 52 2.66 15.54 21.48
CA ARG A 52 1.63 14.79 22.22
C ARG A 52 1.04 15.64 23.35
N ALA A 53 1.88 16.28 24.15
CA ALA A 53 1.43 17.15 25.23
C ALA A 53 0.61 18.36 24.74
N PHE A 54 0.91 18.89 23.55
CA PHE A 54 0.08 19.91 22.91
C PHE A 54 -1.32 19.38 22.59
N PHE A 55 -1.43 18.18 22.02
CA PHE A 55 -2.71 17.58 21.68
C PHE A 55 -3.51 17.07 22.88
N ASP A 56 -2.86 16.65 23.95
CA ASP A 56 -3.51 16.37 25.24
C ASP A 56 -4.26 17.60 25.75
N LYS A 57 -3.59 18.77 25.75
CA LYS A 57 -4.20 20.04 26.15
C LYS A 57 -5.33 20.46 25.20
N GLU A 58 -5.17 20.22 23.90
CA GLU A 58 -6.21 20.53 22.92
C GLU A 58 -7.44 19.61 23.08
N GLU A 59 -7.24 18.34 23.43
CA GLU A 59 -8.31 17.41 23.77
C GLU A 59 -9.07 17.88 25.02
N ASP A 60 -8.36 18.31 26.07
CA ASP A 60 -8.96 18.87 27.28
C ASP A 60 -9.74 20.16 27.01
N ARG A 61 -9.20 21.06 26.17
CA ARG A 61 -9.88 22.29 25.73
C ARG A 61 -11.18 22.00 25.00
N LEU A 62 -11.19 20.97 24.14
CA LEU A 62 -12.39 20.55 23.39
C LEU A 62 -13.45 19.88 24.28
N LYS A 63 -13.04 19.17 25.34
CA LYS A 63 -13.96 18.58 26.34
C LYS A 63 -14.56 19.61 27.28
N ASN A 64 -13.78 20.61 27.67
CA ASN A 64 -14.17 21.67 28.59
C ASN A 64 -14.09 23.04 27.88
N PRO A 65 -14.99 23.33 26.94
CA PRO A 65 -15.01 24.63 26.27
C PRO A 65 -15.39 25.70 27.30
N GLU A 66 -14.40 26.35 27.91
CA GLU A 66 -14.66 27.49 28.79
C GLU A 66 -15.46 28.55 28.03
N ALA A 67 -16.53 29.04 28.66
CA ALA A 67 -17.45 30.01 28.06
C ALA A 67 -16.73 31.34 27.81
N GLY A 68 -16.20 31.53 26.61
CA GLY A 68 -15.57 32.79 26.19
C GLY A 68 -14.29 32.63 25.38
N VAL A 69 -13.70 31.43 25.29
CA VAL A 69 -12.59 31.20 24.35
C VAL A 69 -13.18 31.06 22.95
N ASP A 70 -12.82 31.97 22.06
CA ASP A 70 -13.29 31.98 20.68
C ASP A 70 -13.05 30.61 20.04
N ARG A 71 -14.09 30.02 19.41
CA ARG A 71 -13.97 28.73 18.72
C ARG A 71 -12.96 28.78 17.58
N PHE A 72 -12.56 29.98 17.16
CA PHE A 72 -11.54 30.22 16.15
C PHE A 72 -10.10 30.22 16.67
N ASP A 73 -9.86 30.24 17.99
CA ASP A 73 -8.50 30.41 18.56
C ASP A 73 -7.77 29.08 18.85
N GLY A 74 -8.08 28.04 18.06
CA GLY A 74 -7.45 26.72 18.13
C GLY A 74 -6.59 26.40 16.90
N TYR A 75 -5.69 25.43 17.01
CA TYR A 75 -4.80 25.06 15.89
C TYR A 75 -5.56 24.42 14.71
N PHE A 76 -6.70 23.76 14.96
CA PHE A 76 -7.40 22.94 13.97
C PHE A 76 -8.89 23.25 13.81
N GLN A 77 -9.37 23.02 12.59
CA GLN A 77 -10.74 23.35 12.19
C GLN A 77 -11.75 22.32 12.71
N PHE A 78 -11.42 21.02 12.69
CA PHE A 78 -12.34 19.94 13.10
C PHE A 78 -11.60 18.72 13.67
N PRO A 79 -11.85 18.32 14.94
CA PRO A 79 -11.51 16.98 15.41
C PRO A 79 -12.43 15.96 14.74
N SER A 80 -11.88 14.82 14.35
CA SER A 80 -12.60 13.75 13.64
C SER A 80 -12.13 12.39 14.12
N SER A 81 -13.05 11.44 14.30
CA SER A 81 -12.71 10.02 14.53
C SER A 81 -12.27 9.30 13.24
N SER A 82 -12.46 9.95 12.09
CA SER A 82 -12.12 9.41 10.77
C SER A 82 -10.94 10.15 10.15
N PRO A 83 -10.06 9.45 9.40
CA PRO A 83 -8.92 10.07 8.73
C PRO A 83 -9.36 11.07 7.65
N PRO A 84 -8.48 12.03 7.27
CA PRO A 84 -8.71 12.88 6.12
C PRO A 84 -8.81 12.01 4.86
N ARG A 85 -9.94 12.11 4.16
CA ARG A 85 -10.19 11.33 2.93
C ARG A 85 -9.98 12.19 1.71
N LYS A 86 -9.36 11.60 0.68
CA LYS A 86 -9.32 12.15 -0.67
C LYS A 86 -10.75 12.29 -1.19
N ARG A 87 -11.04 13.40 -1.85
CA ARG A 87 -12.34 13.74 -2.43
C ARG A 87 -12.11 14.35 -3.81
N ILE A 88 -13.18 14.55 -4.59
CA ILE A 88 -13.08 15.16 -5.92
C ILE A 88 -12.43 16.56 -5.89
N ASP A 89 -12.48 17.23 -4.75
CA ASP A 89 -11.92 18.54 -4.49
C ASP A 89 -10.65 18.54 -3.62
N ILE A 90 -10.16 17.38 -3.21
CA ILE A 90 -8.96 17.23 -2.36
C ILE A 90 -7.95 16.35 -3.08
N ASP A 91 -6.84 16.94 -3.50
CA ASP A 91 -5.83 16.27 -4.32
C ASP A 91 -4.83 15.44 -3.49
N TRP A 92 -4.58 15.86 -2.24
CA TRP A 92 -3.60 15.27 -1.34
C TRP A 92 -4.10 15.23 0.10
N THR A 93 -3.86 14.12 0.80
CA THR A 93 -4.02 14.07 2.26
C THR A 93 -2.72 13.68 2.95
N TYR A 94 -2.42 14.35 4.07
CA TYR A 94 -1.25 14.07 4.90
C TYR A 94 -1.70 13.82 6.34
N THR A 95 -1.10 12.85 7.02
CA THR A 95 -1.33 12.62 8.45
C THR A 95 0.01 12.45 9.16
N ILE A 96 0.24 13.23 10.19
CA ILE A 96 1.33 13.01 11.16
C ILE A 96 0.72 12.21 12.31
N ASP A 97 0.94 10.90 12.29
CA ASP A 97 0.42 9.96 13.27
C ASP A 97 1.33 9.88 14.48
N LEU A 98 0.92 10.53 15.57
CA LEU A 98 1.66 10.55 16.82
C LEU A 98 1.41 9.29 17.65
N ASP A 99 0.38 8.50 17.35
CA ASP A 99 0.10 7.23 18.03
C ASP A 99 1.05 6.15 17.51
N ASP A 100 1.13 6.03 16.18
CA ASP A 100 1.88 4.97 15.48
C ASP A 100 3.26 5.45 14.96
N ASN A 101 3.66 6.68 15.27
CA ASN A 101 4.90 7.31 14.84
C ASN A 101 5.12 7.25 13.31
N ALA A 102 4.09 7.55 12.53
CA ALA A 102 4.13 7.47 11.07
C ALA A 102 3.73 8.80 10.38
N PHE A 103 4.42 9.17 9.31
CA PHE A 103 3.95 10.14 8.33
C PHE A 103 3.22 9.40 7.22
N ILE A 104 1.95 9.72 7.03
CA ILE A 104 1.03 9.01 6.16
C ILE A 104 0.56 9.93 5.04
N ILE A 105 0.58 9.45 3.80
CA ILE A 105 0.10 10.18 2.62
C ILE A 105 -1.01 9.37 1.97
N ASP A 106 -2.12 10.03 1.66
CA ASP A 106 -3.31 9.43 1.05
C ASP A 106 -3.86 8.20 1.79
N MET A 107 -3.50 8.02 3.08
CA MET A 107 -3.79 6.82 3.87
C MET A 107 -3.17 5.51 3.35
N GLU A 108 -2.23 5.59 2.41
CA GLU A 108 -1.68 4.42 1.69
C GLU A 108 -0.16 4.34 1.80
N ILE A 109 0.52 5.48 1.88
CA ILE A 109 1.97 5.59 1.93
C ILE A 109 2.38 5.95 3.35
N TYR A 110 3.31 5.20 3.93
CA TYR A 110 3.67 5.31 5.33
C TYR A 110 5.20 5.38 5.48
N PHE A 111 5.68 6.43 6.13
CA PHE A 111 7.08 6.60 6.53
C PHE A 111 7.19 6.66 8.06
N PRO A 112 8.16 5.99 8.70
CA PRO A 112 8.41 6.21 10.13
C PRO A 112 8.80 7.67 10.38
N LEU A 113 8.19 8.35 11.36
CA LEU A 113 8.47 9.78 11.63
C LEU A 113 9.95 10.03 11.97
N ASN A 114 10.60 9.08 12.65
CA ASN A 114 12.02 9.14 13.03
C ASN A 114 12.98 8.69 11.90
N ASN A 115 12.46 8.20 10.77
CA ASN A 115 13.27 7.70 9.68
C ASN A 115 12.67 8.06 8.31
N ILE A 116 12.19 9.30 8.17
CA ILE A 116 11.76 9.81 6.87
C ILE A 116 13.01 10.02 6.01
N PRO A 117 13.09 9.46 4.80
CA PRO A 117 14.23 9.65 3.92
C PRO A 117 14.41 11.12 3.54
N ARG A 118 15.51 11.73 3.98
CA ARG A 118 15.89 13.11 3.70
C ARG A 118 17.27 13.12 3.06
N ASP A 119 17.38 13.78 1.92
CA ASP A 119 18.66 14.15 1.31
C ASP A 119 19.05 15.58 1.72
N GLU A 120 20.10 16.12 1.11
CA GLU A 120 20.53 17.52 1.29
C GLU A 120 19.37 18.51 1.09
N TYR A 121 18.44 18.18 0.18
CA TYR A 121 17.26 18.99 -0.13
C TYR A 121 16.01 18.60 0.68
N ARG A 122 16.14 17.69 1.65
CA ARG A 122 15.08 17.20 2.55
C ARG A 122 13.81 16.68 1.84
N CYS A 123 13.93 16.28 0.58
CA CYS A 123 12.81 15.90 -0.26
C CYS A 123 12.96 14.52 -0.90
N HIS A 124 14.01 13.75 -0.52
CA HIS A 124 14.22 12.39 -1.01
C HIS A 124 12.99 11.48 -0.91
N TRP A 125 12.23 11.59 0.18
CA TRP A 125 10.97 10.85 0.39
C TRP A 125 9.93 11.05 -0.72
N ILE A 126 9.96 12.17 -1.44
CA ILE A 126 9.05 12.41 -2.57
C ILE A 126 9.37 11.44 -3.71
N ASN A 127 10.65 11.12 -3.92
CA ASN A 127 11.08 10.16 -4.94
C ASN A 127 10.75 8.71 -4.55
N CYS A 128 10.43 8.47 -3.28
CA CYS A 128 9.91 7.19 -2.80
C CYS A 128 8.43 6.96 -3.17
N ILE A 129 7.74 7.98 -3.70
CA ILE A 129 6.34 7.91 -4.12
C ILE A 129 6.29 7.57 -5.60
N GLY A 130 5.59 6.48 -5.93
CA GLY A 130 5.32 6.05 -7.29
C GLY A 130 3.83 5.90 -7.54
N ASN A 131 3.51 5.23 -8.65
CA ASN A 131 2.16 4.80 -8.95
C ASN A 131 2.15 3.29 -9.18
N ASP A 132 1.08 2.66 -8.76
CA ASP A 132 0.83 1.26 -9.06
C ASP A 132 0.32 1.09 -10.51
N ALA A 133 -0.09 -0.13 -10.87
CA ALA A 133 -0.58 -0.41 -12.22
C ALA A 133 -1.93 0.25 -12.56
N TYR A 134 -2.68 0.70 -11.55
CA TYR A 134 -3.96 1.40 -11.69
C TYR A 134 -3.80 2.93 -11.71
N GLY A 135 -2.61 3.42 -11.37
CA GLY A 135 -2.34 4.85 -11.26
C GLY A 135 -2.55 5.39 -9.84
N ASP A 136 -2.88 4.53 -8.88
CA ASP A 136 -2.97 4.91 -7.47
C ASP A 136 -1.56 5.12 -6.90
N ARG A 137 -1.43 6.00 -5.91
CA ARG A 137 -0.12 6.38 -5.37
C ARG A 137 0.36 5.29 -4.44
N CYS A 138 1.59 4.84 -4.60
CA CYS A 138 2.15 3.81 -3.73
C CYS A 138 3.60 4.10 -3.37
N LEU A 139 4.13 3.38 -2.39
CA LEU A 139 5.57 3.36 -2.15
C LEU A 139 6.27 2.65 -3.33
N CYS A 140 7.36 3.24 -3.82
CA CYS A 140 8.20 2.64 -4.85
C CYS A 140 8.80 1.32 -4.34
N ILE A 141 8.73 0.24 -5.12
CA ILE A 141 9.26 -1.07 -4.69
C ILE A 141 10.78 -1.09 -4.47
N ALA A 142 11.49 -0.14 -5.07
CA ALA A 142 12.94 -0.03 -4.96
C ALA A 142 13.41 0.66 -3.66
N ILE A 143 12.50 1.13 -2.82
CA ILE A 143 12.90 1.80 -1.58
C ILE A 143 13.42 0.78 -0.56
N PRO A 144 14.47 1.13 0.19
CA PRO A 144 14.90 0.35 1.34
C PRO A 144 13.77 0.16 2.37
N ARG A 145 13.70 -1.03 2.97
CA ARG A 145 12.60 -1.43 3.86
C ARG A 145 12.54 -0.58 5.12
N GLU A 146 13.66 -0.07 5.58
CA GLU A 146 13.78 0.82 6.73
C GLU A 146 13.01 2.13 6.58
N PHE A 147 12.72 2.56 5.35
CA PHE A 147 11.92 3.77 5.08
C PHE A 147 10.43 3.47 4.96
N ALA A 148 10.03 2.21 4.88
CA ALA A 148 8.63 1.81 4.80
C ALA A 148 8.10 1.48 6.20
N ALA A 149 7.19 2.30 6.71
CA ALA A 149 6.40 1.91 7.86
C ALA A 149 5.28 1.00 7.37
N ILE A 150 5.42 -0.31 7.58
CA ILE A 150 4.30 -1.23 7.29
C ILE A 150 3.38 -1.16 8.50
N PRO A 151 2.18 -0.55 8.40
CA PRO A 151 1.26 -0.55 9.52
C PRO A 151 1.00 -1.99 9.92
N SER A 152 1.25 -2.31 11.19
CA SER A 152 0.92 -3.63 11.74
C SER A 152 -0.59 -3.75 11.78
N ARG A 153 -1.19 -4.17 10.67
CA ARG A 153 -2.57 -4.61 10.66
C ARG A 153 -2.57 -5.97 11.36
N PRO A 154 -3.34 -6.18 12.44
CA PRO A 154 -3.54 -7.52 12.95
C PRO A 154 -4.03 -8.36 11.76
N ALA A 155 -3.44 -9.55 11.59
CA ALA A 155 -3.89 -10.46 10.55
C ALA A 155 -5.41 -10.63 10.72
N PRO A 156 -6.20 -10.46 9.65
CA PRO A 156 -7.63 -10.68 9.77
C PRO A 156 -7.84 -12.11 10.26
N GLU A 157 -8.64 -12.26 11.32
CA GLU A 157 -9.01 -13.58 11.82
C GLU A 157 -9.63 -14.37 10.66
N PRO A 158 -9.08 -15.54 10.31
CA PRO A 158 -9.57 -16.28 9.16
C PRO A 158 -11.00 -16.74 9.44
N SER A 159 -11.92 -16.41 8.53
CA SER A 159 -13.31 -16.86 8.67
C SER A 159 -13.40 -18.38 8.64
N THR A 160 -14.32 -18.97 9.43
CA THR A 160 -14.57 -20.42 9.42
C THR A 160 -14.85 -20.94 8.02
N HIS A 161 -15.62 -20.19 7.22
CA HIS A 161 -15.89 -20.52 5.82
C HIS A 161 -14.62 -20.50 4.96
N GLY A 162 -13.76 -19.50 5.14
CA GLY A 162 -12.47 -19.41 4.45
C GLY A 162 -11.54 -20.58 4.79
N LEU A 163 -11.49 -20.99 6.06
CA LEU A 163 -10.70 -22.14 6.49
C LEU A 163 -11.20 -23.45 5.88
N VAL A 164 -12.51 -23.68 5.82
CA VAL A 164 -13.10 -24.86 5.17
C VAL A 164 -12.80 -24.86 3.67
N ALA A 165 -12.95 -23.72 3.00
CA ALA A 165 -12.62 -23.58 1.58
C ALA A 165 -11.13 -23.85 1.32
N TYR A 166 -10.24 -23.33 2.17
CA TYR A 166 -8.81 -23.57 2.06
C TYR A 166 -8.46 -25.05 2.27
N GLY A 167 -9.02 -25.71 3.29
CA GLY A 167 -8.81 -27.14 3.52
C GLY A 167 -9.30 -28.01 2.35
N ASN A 168 -10.39 -27.61 1.69
CA ASN A 168 -10.85 -28.27 0.46
C ASN A 168 -9.89 -28.06 -0.72
N ILE A 169 -9.25 -26.90 -0.83
CA ILE A 169 -8.23 -26.66 -1.87
C ILE A 169 -6.98 -27.48 -1.56
N GLU A 170 -6.50 -27.44 -0.32
CA GLU A 170 -5.30 -28.16 0.14
C GLU A 170 -5.43 -29.68 -0.06
N SER A 171 -6.57 -30.27 0.31
CA SER A 171 -6.84 -31.70 0.09
C SER A 171 -6.90 -32.11 -1.39
N ASN A 172 -7.18 -31.15 -2.28
CA ASN A 172 -7.21 -31.37 -3.73
C ASN A 172 -5.92 -30.93 -4.44
N LEU A 173 -4.98 -30.31 -3.72
CA LEU A 173 -3.69 -29.90 -4.28
C LEU A 173 -2.77 -31.11 -4.36
N LYS A 174 -2.56 -31.60 -5.58
CA LYS A 174 -1.46 -32.53 -5.85
C LYS A 174 -0.17 -31.72 -5.92
N LEU A 175 0.60 -31.73 -4.83
CA LEU A 175 1.95 -31.17 -4.81
C LEU A 175 2.76 -31.86 -5.93
N LEU A 176 3.20 -31.11 -6.95
CA LEU A 176 4.11 -31.71 -7.92
C LEU A 176 5.48 -31.87 -7.25
N PRO A 177 6.22 -32.94 -7.57
CA PRO A 177 7.54 -33.17 -7.00
C PRO A 177 8.47 -31.99 -7.30
N PRO A 178 9.42 -31.67 -6.40
CA PRO A 178 10.35 -30.54 -6.60
C PRO A 178 11.06 -30.55 -7.95
N SER A 179 11.35 -31.74 -8.50
CA SER A 179 11.96 -31.92 -9.82
C SER A 179 11.14 -31.37 -10.98
N GLU A 180 9.81 -31.26 -10.85
CA GLU A 180 8.93 -30.72 -11.91
C GLU A 180 8.85 -29.19 -11.91
N TRP A 181 9.06 -28.53 -10.76
CA TRP A 181 9.06 -27.06 -10.68
C TRP A 181 10.47 -26.45 -10.70
N LEU A 182 11.49 -27.20 -10.25
CA LEU A 182 12.89 -26.73 -10.23
C LEU A 182 13.65 -27.00 -11.54
N SER A 183 13.06 -27.73 -12.51
CA SER A 183 13.73 -28.02 -13.78
C SER A 183 13.78 -26.82 -14.74
N GLN A 184 13.13 -25.71 -14.41
CA GLN A 184 13.29 -24.46 -15.14
C GLN A 184 14.33 -23.62 -14.39
N GLU A 185 15.48 -23.38 -15.03
CA GLU A 185 16.36 -22.27 -14.65
C GLU A 185 15.55 -20.98 -14.75
N LEU A 186 14.89 -20.60 -13.66
CA LEU A 186 14.30 -19.30 -13.51
C LEU A 186 15.46 -18.32 -13.47
N SER A 187 15.67 -17.63 -14.59
CA SER A 187 16.54 -16.47 -14.66
C SER A 187 16.25 -15.56 -13.45
N LEU A 188 17.29 -14.96 -12.87
CA LEU A 188 17.17 -13.97 -11.80
C LEU A 188 16.12 -12.89 -12.12
N ASP A 189 15.97 -12.53 -13.40
CA ASP A 189 14.96 -11.60 -13.88
C ASP A 189 13.53 -12.16 -13.76
N ALA A 190 13.33 -13.45 -14.04
CA ALA A 190 12.03 -14.11 -13.90
C ALA A 190 11.63 -14.21 -12.43
N THR A 191 12.58 -14.52 -11.53
CA THR A 191 12.33 -14.54 -10.08
C THR A 191 11.96 -13.15 -9.55
N ALA A 192 12.64 -12.09 -10.00
CA ALA A 192 12.28 -10.72 -9.62
C ALA A 192 10.86 -10.34 -10.07
N GLU A 193 10.47 -10.71 -11.30
CA GLU A 193 9.10 -10.49 -11.79
C GLU A 193 8.07 -11.37 -11.06
N LEU A 194 8.43 -12.58 -10.66
CA LEU A 194 7.56 -13.47 -9.87
C LEU A 194 7.34 -12.94 -8.45
N VAL A 195 8.37 -12.35 -7.83
CA VAL A 195 8.27 -11.67 -6.53
C VAL A 195 7.41 -10.41 -6.66
N LYS A 196 7.61 -9.60 -7.71
CA LYS A 196 6.73 -8.45 -8.01
C LYS A 196 5.28 -8.90 -8.21
N LEU A 197 5.06 -10.00 -8.93
CA LEU A 197 3.74 -10.56 -9.16
C LEU A 197 3.10 -11.05 -7.86
N HIS A 198 3.85 -11.80 -7.04
CA HIS A 198 3.39 -12.26 -5.73
C HIS A 198 3.06 -11.09 -4.81
N TYR A 199 3.92 -10.07 -4.77
CA TYR A 199 3.70 -8.87 -3.99
C TYR A 199 2.47 -8.09 -4.46
N TYR A 200 2.32 -7.93 -5.77
CA TYR A 200 1.14 -7.32 -6.39
C TYR A 200 -0.15 -8.07 -6.05
N TRP A 201 -0.12 -9.41 -6.16
CA TRP A 201 -1.23 -10.28 -5.77
C TRP A 201 -1.57 -10.15 -4.29
N PHE A 202 -0.56 -10.20 -3.43
CA PHE A 202 -0.74 -10.10 -2.00
C PHE A 202 -1.33 -8.74 -1.64
N TYR A 203 -0.80 -7.65 -2.19
CA TYR A 203 -1.30 -6.30 -1.95
C TYR A 203 -2.73 -6.11 -2.45
N LEU A 204 -3.03 -6.51 -3.69
CA LEU A 204 -4.39 -6.48 -4.24
C LEU A 204 -5.38 -7.34 -3.44
N SER A 205 -4.93 -8.49 -2.93
CA SER A 205 -5.79 -9.36 -2.16
C SER A 205 -6.25 -8.70 -0.85
N GLN A 206 -5.47 -7.75 -0.32
CA GLN A 206 -5.82 -7.00 0.89
C GLN A 206 -6.79 -5.84 0.64
N THR A 207 -6.96 -5.40 -0.62
CA THR A 207 -7.86 -4.28 -0.96
C THR A 207 -9.28 -4.76 -1.28
N PHE A 208 -9.46 -6.05 -1.55
CA PHE A 208 -10.78 -6.63 -1.81
C PHE A 208 -11.36 -7.28 -0.55
N GLU A 209 -12.67 -7.12 -0.35
CA GLU A 209 -13.39 -7.98 0.60
C GLU A 209 -13.27 -9.44 0.14
N THR A 210 -12.96 -10.35 1.08
CA THR A 210 -12.69 -11.76 0.80
C THR A 210 -13.85 -12.50 0.12
N ASN A 211 -15.08 -12.00 0.28
CA ASN A 211 -16.27 -12.55 -0.36
C ASN A 211 -16.61 -11.91 -1.72
N SER A 212 -15.92 -10.83 -2.11
CA SER A 212 -16.19 -10.12 -3.35
C SER A 212 -15.85 -10.96 -4.58
N ALA A 213 -16.57 -10.73 -5.68
CA ALA A 213 -16.26 -11.37 -6.96
C ALA A 213 -14.83 -11.05 -7.42
N ASN A 214 -14.34 -9.84 -7.13
CA ASN A 214 -12.99 -9.41 -7.49
C ASN A 214 -11.91 -10.19 -6.73
N PHE A 215 -12.07 -10.41 -5.42
CA PHE A 215 -11.15 -11.27 -4.65
C PHE A 215 -11.13 -12.70 -5.18
N LYS A 216 -12.30 -13.27 -5.49
CA LYS A 216 -12.40 -14.62 -6.06
C LYS A 216 -11.75 -14.72 -7.44
N MET A 217 -11.92 -13.70 -8.29
CA MET A 217 -11.25 -13.64 -9.58
C MET A 217 -9.74 -13.43 -9.44
N LEU A 218 -9.29 -12.62 -8.48
CA LEU A 218 -7.87 -12.46 -8.16
C LEU A 218 -7.28 -13.80 -7.74
N ALA A 219 -7.86 -14.47 -6.75
CA ALA A 219 -7.37 -15.73 -6.19
C ALA A 219 -7.28 -16.86 -7.23
N LEU A 220 -8.13 -16.83 -8.27
CA LEU A 220 -8.11 -17.78 -9.38
C LEU A 220 -7.17 -17.35 -10.53
N GLY A 221 -6.52 -16.18 -10.43
CA GLY A 221 -5.68 -15.61 -11.49
C GLY A 221 -6.43 -15.18 -12.74
N LEU A 222 -7.72 -14.87 -12.60
CA LEU A 222 -8.64 -14.54 -13.69
C LEU A 222 -8.89 -13.03 -13.85
N LEU A 223 -8.36 -12.18 -12.97
CA LEU A 223 -8.46 -10.73 -13.14
C LEU A 223 -7.70 -10.30 -14.40
N PRO A 224 -8.32 -9.47 -15.29
CA PRO A 224 -7.65 -8.95 -16.45
C PRO A 224 -6.46 -8.11 -16.01
N TRP A 225 -5.29 -8.44 -16.56
CA TRP A 225 -4.04 -7.82 -16.20
C TRP A 225 -4.02 -6.39 -16.77
N PRO A 226 -3.48 -5.40 -16.04
CA PRO A 226 -3.27 -4.08 -16.61
C PRO A 226 -2.48 -4.21 -17.92
N PRO A 227 -2.86 -3.50 -19.00
CA PRO A 227 -2.24 -3.65 -20.33
C PRO A 227 -0.72 -3.45 -20.33
N LYS A 228 -0.17 -2.75 -19.34
CA LYS A 228 1.27 -2.55 -19.15
C LYS A 228 1.97 -3.81 -18.61
N VAL A 229 1.34 -4.54 -17.69
CA VAL A 229 1.88 -5.81 -17.16
C VAL A 229 1.82 -6.87 -18.25
N LEU A 230 0.70 -6.97 -18.97
CA LEU A 230 0.56 -7.91 -20.09
C LEU A 230 1.63 -7.69 -21.16
N ARG A 231 1.95 -6.42 -21.49
CA ARG A 231 3.02 -6.06 -22.44
C ARG A 231 4.42 -6.42 -21.93
N ALA A 232 4.69 -6.29 -20.63
CA ALA A 232 5.98 -6.69 -20.05
C ALA A 232 6.20 -8.22 -20.13
N PHE A 233 5.15 -9.01 -19.92
CA PHE A 233 5.20 -10.47 -20.08
C PHE A 233 5.33 -10.89 -21.56
N GLN A 234 4.58 -10.24 -22.46
CA GLN A 234 4.63 -10.50 -23.91
C GLN A 234 6.00 -10.13 -24.51
N ALA A 235 6.60 -9.01 -24.11
CA ALA A 235 7.92 -8.58 -24.60
C ALA A 235 9.07 -9.52 -24.18
N LYS A 236 8.89 -10.29 -23.10
CA LYS A 236 9.87 -11.27 -22.59
C LYS A 236 9.60 -12.71 -23.01
N ASN A 237 8.70 -12.94 -23.98
CA ASN A 237 8.26 -14.29 -24.42
C ASN A 237 7.70 -15.18 -23.28
N MET A 238 7.32 -14.60 -22.13
CA MET A 238 6.58 -15.32 -21.09
C MET A 238 5.09 -15.28 -21.45
N ILE A 239 4.62 -16.25 -22.23
CA ILE A 239 3.19 -16.41 -22.52
C ILE A 239 2.59 -17.32 -21.45
N LEU A 240 1.91 -16.74 -20.47
CA LEU A 240 0.98 -17.48 -19.62
C LEU A 240 -0.28 -17.83 -20.45
N ARG A 241 -0.34 -19.05 -20.99
CA ARG A 241 -1.57 -19.58 -21.59
C ARG A 241 -2.41 -20.26 -20.52
N VAL A 242 -3.48 -19.60 -20.09
CA VAL A 242 -4.58 -20.28 -19.39
C VAL A 242 -5.45 -20.94 -20.45
N ASN A 243 -5.28 -22.24 -20.64
CA ASN A 243 -6.12 -23.03 -21.55
C ASN A 243 -7.43 -23.39 -20.82
N THR A 244 -8.54 -22.75 -21.17
CA THR A 244 -9.88 -23.20 -20.79
C THR A 244 -10.49 -23.97 -21.96
N SER A 245 -10.23 -25.27 -22.08
CA SER A 245 -10.97 -26.12 -23.02
C SER A 245 -12.22 -26.67 -22.31
N SER A 246 -13.40 -26.15 -22.66
CA SER A 246 -14.66 -26.79 -22.31
C SER A 246 -14.93 -27.93 -23.29
N SER A 247 -14.55 -29.15 -22.89
CA SER A 247 -15.12 -30.37 -23.48
C SER A 247 -15.64 -31.24 -22.35
N TRP A 248 -16.95 -31.51 -22.39
CA TRP A 248 -17.71 -32.26 -21.42
C TRP A 248 -17.26 -33.72 -21.36
N ILE A 249 -16.25 -34.04 -20.55
CA ILE A 249 -16.06 -35.38 -19.98
C ILE A 249 -15.43 -35.25 -18.56
N SER A 250 -16.17 -35.73 -17.55
CA SER A 250 -15.81 -36.02 -16.15
C SER A 250 -15.90 -34.88 -15.09
N PRO A 251 -16.38 -35.16 -13.85
CA PRO A 251 -16.78 -34.13 -12.88
C PRO A 251 -15.70 -33.72 -11.86
N HIS A 252 -14.42 -34.06 -12.03
CA HIS A 252 -13.41 -33.81 -10.98
C HIS A 252 -12.12 -33.15 -11.51
N GLY A 253 -11.98 -31.87 -11.16
CA GLY A 253 -10.70 -31.16 -11.12
C GLY A 253 -10.38 -30.26 -12.32
N TRP A 254 -10.04 -29.00 -12.02
CA TRP A 254 -9.40 -28.09 -12.97
C TRP A 254 -7.89 -28.36 -12.97
N ARG A 255 -7.24 -28.36 -14.13
CA ARG A 255 -5.78 -28.50 -14.27
C ARG A 255 -5.20 -27.22 -14.86
N ILE A 256 -4.43 -26.47 -14.09
CA ILE A 256 -3.65 -25.33 -14.58
C ILE A 256 -2.24 -25.84 -14.89
N THR A 257 -1.78 -25.64 -16.13
CA THR A 257 -0.42 -25.99 -16.54
C THR A 257 0.27 -24.72 -17.01
N ILE A 258 1.38 -24.34 -16.36
CA ILE A 258 2.21 -23.21 -16.78
C ILE A 258 3.35 -23.78 -17.61
N GLY A 259 3.40 -23.47 -18.90
CA GLY A 259 4.45 -23.94 -19.81
C GLY A 259 5.22 -22.77 -20.42
N VAL A 260 6.55 -22.90 -20.47
CA VAL A 260 7.42 -22.03 -21.28
C VAL A 260 7.59 -22.69 -22.65
N PRO A 261 7.44 -21.98 -23.78
CA PRO A 261 7.61 -22.59 -25.10
C PRO A 261 9.06 -23.04 -25.32
N ALA A 262 9.26 -24.33 -25.61
CA ALA A 262 10.53 -24.84 -26.10
C ALA A 262 10.70 -24.46 -27.58
N THR A 263 11.21 -23.27 -27.84
CA THR A 263 11.66 -22.87 -29.18
C THR A 263 12.98 -22.10 -29.08
N LEU A 264 14.07 -22.86 -29.04
CA LEU A 264 15.36 -22.55 -29.68
C LEU A 264 16.28 -23.77 -29.56
N ALA A 265 15.96 -24.81 -30.32
CA ALA A 265 16.89 -25.90 -30.60
C ALA A 265 16.74 -26.28 -32.07
N ARG A 266 17.39 -25.52 -32.96
CA ARG A 266 17.86 -25.92 -34.30
C ARG A 266 18.43 -24.70 -35.02
N GLY A 267 19.72 -24.75 -35.35
CA GLY A 267 20.31 -23.81 -36.31
C GLY A 267 21.80 -23.53 -36.19
N PHE A 268 22.66 -24.53 -35.99
CA PHE A 268 24.04 -24.48 -36.49
C PHE A 268 24.42 -25.88 -36.97
N GLY A 269 24.40 -26.02 -38.29
CA GLY A 269 25.06 -27.04 -39.08
C GLY A 269 25.74 -26.33 -40.25
#